data_AF-A0A931W8S5-F1
#
_entry.id   AF-A0A931W8S5-F1
#
_cell.length_a   1.000
_cell.length_b   1.000
_cell.length_c   1.000
_cell.angle_alpha   90.00
_cell.angle_beta   90.00
_cell.angle_gamma   90.00
#
_symmetry.space_group_name_H-M   'P 1'
#
loop_
_entity.id
_entity.type
_entity.pdbx_description
1 polymer ?
#
loop_
_entity_poly.entity_id
_entity_poly.type
_entity_poly.pdbx_seq_one_letter_code
_entity_poly.pdbx_strand_id
1 'polypeptide(L)'
;MANELPKKFYALILVILLAANVSVYRAILAPSVLTVTVLEVGKGDAVLVQAPTHKTILIDTGPDASILRALGMTLPVWQREIDTVILTSSAARGAGGLPAAQSRYRISKIIRTGGAAAPYGSSFVFDNFSIEILAPATLQISSGSSVFKVSSSTPAGVYTSYGKTIR
;
A
#
# COMPACT_ATOMS: atom_id res chain seq x y z
N MET A 1 3.42 4.30 -53.29
CA MET A 1 3.48 2.85 -53.04
C MET A 1 3.24 2.63 -51.56
N ALA A 2 2.04 2.22 -51.17
CA ALA A 2 1.74 1.92 -49.77
C ALA A 2 2.29 0.51 -49.47
N ASN A 3 3.30 0.42 -48.61
CA ASN A 3 3.82 -0.87 -48.14
C ASN A 3 2.75 -1.49 -47.24
N GLU A 4 2.01 -2.47 -47.75
CA GLU A 4 1.10 -3.24 -46.93
C GLU A 4 1.92 -4.12 -45.98
N LEU A 5 1.76 -3.87 -44.68
CA LEU A 5 2.40 -4.66 -43.64
C LEU A 5 1.94 -6.13 -43.76
N PRO A 6 2.80 -7.12 -43.48
CA PRO A 6 2.46 -8.52 -43.62
C PRO A 6 1.27 -8.88 -42.73
N LYS A 7 0.31 -9.69 -43.22
CA LYS A 7 -0.90 -10.10 -42.48
C LYS A 7 -0.61 -10.68 -41.08
N LYS A 8 0.56 -11.31 -40.90
CA LYS A 8 1.06 -11.82 -39.61
C LYS A 8 1.30 -10.72 -38.57
N PHE A 9 1.65 -9.51 -39.00
CA PHE A 9 1.86 -8.34 -38.15
C PHE A 9 0.54 -7.85 -37.54
N TYR A 10 -0.53 -7.77 -38.34
CA TYR A 10 -1.87 -7.45 -37.85
C TYR A 10 -2.39 -8.50 -36.87
N ALA A 11 -2.14 -9.79 -37.15
CA ALA A 11 -2.47 -10.87 -36.22
C ALA A 11 -1.73 -10.74 -34.87
N LEU A 12 -0.43 -10.38 -34.90
CA LEU A 12 0.36 -10.15 -33.69
C LEU A 12 -0.19 -8.97 -32.86
N ILE A 13 -0.50 -7.84 -33.52
CA ILE A 13 -1.10 -6.67 -32.86
C ILE A 13 -2.44 -7.03 -32.21
N LEU A 14 -3.28 -7.81 -32.91
CA LEU A 14 -4.58 -8.22 -32.40
C LEU A 14 -4.44 -9.12 -31.16
N VAL A 15 -3.47 -10.04 -31.15
CA VAL A 15 -3.17 -10.87 -29.97
C VAL A 15 -2.67 -10.04 -28.79
N ILE A 16 -1.80 -9.05 -29.02
CA ILE A 16 -1.32 -8.14 -27.97
C ILE A 16 -2.50 -7.33 -27.39
N LEU A 17 -3.38 -6.81 -28.24
CA LEU A 17 -4.58 -6.09 -27.82
C LEU A 17 -5.53 -6.99 -27.02
N LEU A 18 -5.75 -8.23 -27.44
CA LEU A 18 -6.58 -9.18 -26.71
C LEU A 18 -5.98 -9.51 -25.34
N ALA A 19 -4.68 -9.77 -25.28
CA ALA A 19 -3.97 -10.04 -24.03
C ALA A 19 -4.01 -8.84 -23.07
N ALA A 20 -3.80 -7.62 -23.58
CA ALA A 20 -3.94 -6.40 -22.81
C ALA A 20 -5.37 -6.22 -22.28
N ASN A 21 -6.38 -6.47 -23.11
CA ASN A 21 -7.79 -6.37 -22.74
C ASN A 21 -8.15 -7.37 -21.62
N VAL A 22 -7.75 -8.64 -21.77
CA VAL A 22 -7.93 -9.66 -20.73
C VAL A 22 -7.21 -9.26 -19.43
N SER A 23 -5.98 -8.73 -19.52
CA SER A 23 -5.23 -8.25 -18.36
C SER A 23 -5.95 -7.12 -17.62
N VAL A 24 -6.56 -6.18 -18.35
CA VAL A 24 -7.37 -5.09 -17.77
C VAL A 24 -8.59 -5.66 -17.06
N TYR A 25 -9.33 -6.57 -17.69
CA TYR A 25 -10.49 -7.18 -17.05
C TYR A 25 -10.12 -7.98 -15.80
N ARG A 26 -8.99 -8.72 -15.80
CA ARG A 26 -8.53 -9.42 -14.59
C ARG A 26 -8.19 -8.48 -13.44
N ALA A 27 -7.65 -7.29 -13.72
CA ALA A 27 -7.38 -6.29 -12.70
C ALA A 27 -8.66 -5.67 -12.13
N ILE A 28 -9.68 -5.45 -12.98
CA ILE A 28 -10.98 -4.89 -12.57
C ILE A 28 -11.83 -5.91 -11.79
N LEU A 29 -11.80 -7.17 -12.22
CA LEU A 29 -12.57 -8.27 -11.60
C LEU A 29 -11.87 -8.89 -10.38
N ALA A 30 -10.65 -8.43 -10.04
CA ALA A 30 -9.96 -8.90 -8.84
C ALA A 30 -10.81 -8.57 -7.59
N PRO A 31 -10.95 -9.51 -6.64
CA PRO A 31 -11.72 -9.26 -5.41
C PRO A 31 -11.19 -8.01 -4.70
N SER A 32 -12.08 -7.05 -4.42
CA SER A 32 -11.77 -5.82 -3.71
C SER A 32 -11.65 -6.12 -2.21
N VAL A 33 -10.52 -6.72 -1.82
CA VAL A 33 -10.23 -7.09 -0.44
C VAL A 33 -9.27 -6.10 0.20
N LEU A 34 -9.48 -5.82 1.49
CA LEU A 34 -8.53 -5.05 2.26
C LEU A 34 -7.26 -5.88 2.41
N THR A 35 -6.15 -5.34 1.91
CA THR A 35 -4.83 -5.97 1.96
C THR A 35 -3.92 -5.12 2.83
N VAL A 36 -3.40 -5.72 3.90
CA VAL A 36 -2.45 -5.12 4.83
C VAL A 36 -1.12 -5.83 4.64
N THR A 37 -0.09 -5.11 4.24
CA THR A 37 1.26 -5.64 4.03
C THR A 37 2.21 -5.01 5.01
N VAL A 38 2.80 -5.81 5.89
CA VAL A 38 3.90 -5.37 6.76
C VAL A 38 5.17 -5.41 5.92
N LEU A 39 5.76 -4.24 5.69
CA LEU A 39 6.89 -4.05 4.78
C LEU A 39 8.21 -4.34 5.49
N GLU A 40 9.12 -5.02 4.80
CA GLU A 40 10.46 -5.29 5.30
C GLU A 40 11.37 -4.07 5.05
N VAL A 41 11.56 -3.25 6.10
CA VAL A 41 12.37 -2.02 6.07
C VAL A 41 13.48 -2.03 7.13
N GLY A 42 14.04 -3.20 7.41
CA GLY A 42 15.09 -3.37 8.41
C GLY A 42 14.56 -3.28 9.84
N LYS A 43 15.12 -2.36 10.64
CA LYS A 43 14.78 -2.19 12.08
C LYS A 43 13.61 -1.22 12.35
N GLY A 44 13.02 -0.64 11.31
CA GLY A 44 11.91 0.29 11.44
C GLY A 44 10.55 -0.32 11.13
N ASP A 45 9.54 0.53 11.14
CA ASP A 45 8.14 0.13 10.98
C ASP A 45 7.60 0.75 9.68
N ALA A 46 6.95 -0.07 8.86
CA ALA A 46 6.23 0.39 7.68
C ALA A 46 5.15 -0.63 7.31
N VAL A 47 3.93 -0.14 7.11
CA VAL A 47 2.76 -0.96 6.80
C VAL A 47 2.01 -0.34 5.63
N LEU A 48 1.83 -1.10 4.57
CA LEU A 48 1.05 -0.70 3.41
C LEU A 48 -0.36 -1.27 3.52
N VAL A 49 -1.37 -0.40 3.47
CA VAL A 49 -2.78 -0.78 3.45
C VAL A 49 -3.35 -0.42 2.08
N GLN A 50 -3.84 -1.43 1.37
CA GLN A 50 -4.56 -1.27 0.11
C GLN A 50 -6.03 -1.57 0.35
N ALA A 51 -6.85 -0.54 0.15
CA ALA A 51 -8.28 -0.61 0.36
C ALA A 51 -8.98 -1.31 -0.82
N PRO A 52 -10.16 -1.91 -0.58
CA PRO A 52 -11.08 -2.34 -1.63
C PRO A 52 -11.41 -1.25 -2.67
N THR A 53 -11.38 0.01 -2.25
CA THR A 53 -11.66 1.19 -3.09
C THR A 53 -10.44 1.68 -3.88
N HIS A 54 -9.39 0.86 -4.01
CA HIS A 54 -8.11 1.19 -4.65
C HIS A 54 -7.28 2.29 -3.99
N LYS A 55 -7.71 2.80 -2.83
CA LYS A 55 -6.90 3.73 -2.03
C LYS A 55 -5.68 3.00 -1.45
N THR A 56 -4.53 3.63 -1.55
CA THR A 56 -3.25 3.14 -1.03
C THR A 56 -2.78 4.02 0.11
N ILE A 57 -2.70 3.44 1.31
CA ILE A 57 -2.30 4.13 2.53
C ILE A 57 -1.00 3.51 3.01
N LEU A 58 -0.03 4.35 3.33
CA LEU A 58 1.24 3.92 3.89
C LEU A 58 1.33 4.42 5.33
N ILE A 59 1.40 3.52 6.28
CA ILE A 59 1.56 3.81 7.70
C ILE A 59 3.02 3.60 8.06
N ASP A 60 3.68 4.67 8.50
CA ASP A 60 5.14 4.75 8.65
C ASP A 60 5.92 4.39 7.36
N THR A 61 7.20 4.71 7.37
CA THR A 61 8.08 4.69 6.19
C THR A 61 9.41 4.03 6.47
N GLY A 62 9.60 3.45 7.65
CA GLY A 62 10.89 2.88 8.05
C GLY A 62 11.98 3.93 8.32
N PRO A 63 13.22 3.48 8.57
CA PRO A 63 14.32 4.32 9.01
C PRO A 63 15.01 5.08 7.88
N ASP A 64 14.93 4.59 6.65
CA ASP A 64 15.72 5.08 5.52
C ASP A 64 15.08 4.74 4.16
N ALA A 65 15.87 4.83 3.08
CA ALA A 65 15.42 4.57 1.72
C ALA A 65 15.07 3.10 1.41
N SER A 66 15.21 2.16 2.35
CA SER A 66 14.77 0.77 2.20
C SER A 66 13.28 0.67 1.84
N ILE A 67 12.49 1.67 2.21
CA ILE A 67 11.07 1.78 1.84
C ILE A 67 10.84 1.74 0.33
N LEU A 68 11.77 2.29 -0.48
CA LEU A 68 11.65 2.26 -1.93
C LEU A 68 11.74 0.84 -2.49
N ARG A 69 12.59 0.01 -1.88
CA ARG A 69 12.71 -1.40 -2.24
C ARG A 69 11.44 -2.16 -1.85
N ALA A 70 10.97 -1.96 -0.62
CA ALA A 70 9.77 -2.63 -0.14
C ALA A 70 8.53 -2.25 -0.98
N LEU A 71 8.30 -0.96 -1.22
CA LEU A 71 7.22 -0.49 -2.08
C LEU A 71 7.36 -0.99 -3.53
N GLY A 72 8.57 -1.06 -4.07
CA GLY A 72 8.82 -1.58 -5.42
C GLY A 72 8.57 -3.09 -5.57
N MET A 73 8.64 -3.85 -4.48
CA MET A 73 8.30 -5.29 -4.45
C MET A 73 6.81 -5.54 -4.25
N THR A 74 6.11 -4.64 -3.55
CA THR A 74 4.70 -4.80 -3.21
C THR A 74 3.76 -4.14 -4.21
N LEU A 75 4.09 -2.95 -4.71
CA LEU A 75 3.24 -2.20 -5.63
C LEU A 75 3.50 -2.57 -7.10
N PRO A 76 2.47 -2.50 -7.96
CA PRO A 76 2.66 -2.62 -9.40
C PRO A 76 3.64 -1.58 -9.94
N VAL A 77 4.42 -1.95 -10.96
CA VAL A 77 5.48 -1.08 -11.53
C VAL A 77 4.98 0.26 -12.07
N TRP A 78 3.70 0.33 -12.45
CA TRP A 78 3.03 1.54 -12.93
C TRP A 78 2.44 2.40 -11.81
N GLN A 79 2.24 1.85 -10.60
CA GLN A 79 1.66 2.59 -9.49
C GLN A 79 2.69 3.54 -8.90
N ARG A 80 2.41 4.84 -9.00
CA ARG A 80 3.28 5.94 -8.54
C ARG A 80 2.61 6.87 -7.53
N GLU A 81 1.39 6.53 -7.12
CA GLU A 81 0.59 7.36 -6.22
C GLU A 81 0.30 6.63 -4.92
N ILE A 82 0.40 7.38 -3.82
CA ILE A 82 0.03 6.97 -2.47
C ILE A 82 -0.95 8.03 -1.96
N ASP A 83 -2.17 7.62 -1.67
CA ASP A 83 -3.24 8.55 -1.28
C ASP A 83 -2.97 9.19 0.08
N THR A 84 -2.47 8.42 1.04
CA THR A 84 -2.23 8.93 2.38
C THR A 84 -1.02 8.27 3.00
N VAL A 85 -0.12 9.06 3.56
CA VAL A 85 0.89 8.59 4.51
C VAL A 85 0.47 8.98 5.92
N ILE A 86 0.48 8.02 6.84
CA ILE A 86 0.22 8.25 8.27
C ILE A 86 1.52 7.95 9.01
N LEU A 87 2.13 8.95 9.63
CA LEU A 87 3.30 8.78 10.48
C LEU A 87 2.86 8.65 11.93
N THR A 88 3.12 7.49 12.54
CA THR A 88 2.72 7.18 13.92
C THR A 88 3.58 7.93 14.94
N SER A 89 4.85 8.18 14.57
CA SER A 89 5.85 8.88 15.36
C SER A 89 6.74 9.73 14.46
N SER A 90 7.33 10.80 15.02
CA SER A 90 8.38 11.57 14.36
C SER A 90 9.76 10.89 14.42
N ALA A 91 9.88 9.77 15.15
CA ALA A 91 11.13 9.04 15.28
C ALA A 91 11.62 8.52 13.93
N ALA A 92 12.95 8.51 13.75
CA ALA A 92 13.58 8.05 12.50
C ALA A 92 13.07 6.66 12.07
N ARG A 93 12.86 5.73 13.01
CA ARG A 93 12.36 4.37 12.73
C ARG A 93 11.04 4.31 11.94
N GLY A 94 10.21 5.34 12.02
CA GLY A 94 8.92 5.42 11.31
C GLY A 94 8.88 6.53 10.25
N ALA A 95 9.58 7.64 10.46
CA ALA A 95 9.51 8.80 9.56
C ALA A 95 10.76 9.02 8.68
N GLY A 96 11.81 8.23 8.87
CA GLY A 96 13.11 8.42 8.21
C GLY A 96 13.09 8.14 6.71
N GLY A 97 12.26 7.20 6.25
CA GLY A 97 12.08 6.87 4.84
C GLY A 97 11.18 7.84 4.06
N LEU A 98 10.47 8.75 4.73
CA LEU A 98 9.51 9.64 4.07
C LEU A 98 10.13 10.49 2.94
N PRO A 99 11.31 11.12 3.09
CA PRO A 99 11.91 11.89 2.00
C PRO A 99 12.21 11.03 0.76
N ALA A 100 12.66 9.79 0.98
CA ALA A 100 12.90 8.85 -0.11
C ALA A 100 11.58 8.48 -0.80
N ALA A 101 10.52 8.20 -0.04
CA ALA A 101 9.19 7.91 -0.60
C ALA A 101 8.65 9.09 -1.43
N GLN A 102 8.75 10.32 -0.93
CA GLN A 102 8.33 11.54 -1.64
C GLN A 102 9.10 11.79 -2.93
N SER A 103 10.37 11.36 -3.00
CA SER A 103 11.17 11.52 -4.22
C SER A 103 10.70 10.62 -5.37
N ARG A 104 10.00 9.51 -5.07
CA ARG A 104 9.64 8.47 -6.05
C ARG A 104 8.15 8.28 -6.26
N TYR A 105 7.33 8.63 -5.27
CA TYR A 105 5.88 8.50 -5.27
C TYR A 105 5.22 9.86 -5.04
N ARG A 106 4.12 10.11 -5.73
CA ARG A 106 3.25 11.25 -5.46
C ARG A 106 2.39 10.92 -4.25
N ILE A 107 2.52 11.72 -3.20
CA ILE A 107 1.81 11.51 -1.94
C ILE A 107 0.74 12.60 -1.80
N SER A 108 -0.53 12.21 -1.84
CA SER A 108 -1.65 13.18 -1.86
C SER A 108 -1.88 13.83 -0.50
N LYS A 109 -1.70 13.07 0.59
CA LYS A 109 -1.90 13.56 1.96
C LYS A 109 -0.87 12.95 2.91
N ILE A 110 -0.34 13.76 3.82
CA ILE A 110 0.51 13.30 4.92
C ILE A 110 -0.15 13.69 6.23
N ILE A 111 -0.35 12.70 7.10
CA ILE A 111 -0.90 12.84 8.44
C ILE A 111 0.21 12.47 9.42
N ARG A 112 0.44 13.29 10.45
CA ARG A 112 1.41 13.00 11.50
C ARG A 112 0.67 12.89 12.82
N THR A 113 0.87 11.79 13.53
CA THR A 113 0.33 11.53 14.86
C THR A 113 1.47 11.44 15.88
N GLY A 114 1.16 11.37 17.18
CA GLY A 114 2.18 11.15 18.20
C GLY A 114 3.00 12.39 18.58
N GLY A 115 2.49 13.59 18.30
CA GLY A 115 2.99 14.83 18.93
C GLY A 115 2.44 14.99 20.35
N ALA A 116 2.95 15.95 21.12
CA ALA A 116 2.52 16.23 22.50
C ALA A 116 0.99 16.45 22.65
N ALA A 117 0.28 16.76 21.57
CA ALA A 117 -1.16 17.02 21.54
C ALA A 117 -2.04 15.79 21.20
N ALA A 118 -1.48 14.68 20.73
CA ALA A 118 -2.24 13.46 20.44
C ALA A 118 -1.32 12.24 20.50
N PRO A 119 -0.97 11.75 21.71
CA PRO A 119 0.07 10.75 21.88
C PRO A 119 -0.32 9.42 21.22
N TYR A 120 -1.53 8.91 21.47
CA TYR A 120 -2.07 7.64 20.94
C TYR A 120 -3.61 7.69 21.02
N GLY A 121 -4.33 6.78 20.37
CA GLY A 121 -5.80 6.73 20.32
C GLY A 121 -6.43 7.52 19.16
N SER A 122 -5.64 7.95 18.18
CA SER A 122 -6.18 8.56 16.96
C SER A 122 -6.81 7.49 16.07
N SER A 123 -8.06 7.72 15.65
CA SER A 123 -8.78 6.88 14.71
C SER A 123 -8.99 7.63 13.39
N PHE A 124 -8.63 6.97 12.29
CA PHE A 124 -8.83 7.44 10.93
C PHE A 124 -9.89 6.55 10.28
N VAL A 125 -11.05 7.13 10.01
CA VAL A 125 -12.14 6.45 9.32
C VAL A 125 -12.02 6.71 7.82
N PHE A 126 -11.96 5.62 7.07
CA PHE A 126 -12.06 5.59 5.61
C PHE A 126 -13.36 4.89 5.23
N ASP A 127 -13.76 4.99 3.96
CA ASP A 127 -15.07 4.55 3.46
C ASP A 127 -15.55 3.21 4.07
N ASN A 128 -14.74 2.15 3.97
CA ASN A 128 -15.12 0.79 4.38
C ASN A 128 -14.21 0.19 5.47
N PHE A 129 -13.31 0.99 6.06
CA PHE A 129 -12.40 0.53 7.11
C PHE A 129 -11.91 1.68 7.98
N SER A 130 -11.51 1.38 9.20
CA SER A 130 -10.87 2.33 10.12
C SER A 130 -9.47 1.87 10.48
N ILE A 131 -8.60 2.83 10.76
CA ILE A 131 -7.25 2.62 11.28
C ILE A 131 -7.17 3.34 12.63
N GLU A 132 -6.91 2.59 13.68
CA GLU A 132 -6.73 3.11 15.03
C GLU A 132 -5.28 2.92 15.47
N ILE A 133 -4.65 3.99 15.95
CA ILE A 133 -3.28 3.96 16.47
C ILE A 133 -3.35 3.72 17.97
N LEU A 134 -3.06 2.49 18.39
CA LEU A 134 -3.17 2.07 19.80
C LEU A 134 -1.92 2.46 20.61
N ALA A 135 -0.74 2.38 19.99
CA ALA A 135 0.56 2.70 20.60
C ALA A 135 1.60 2.97 19.50
N PRO A 136 2.87 3.35 19.81
CA PRO A 136 3.92 3.44 18.79
C PRO A 136 4.05 2.12 18.04
N ALA A 137 4.02 2.18 16.70
CA ALA A 137 4.07 1.00 15.83
C ALA A 137 2.99 -0.07 16.12
N THR A 138 1.93 0.27 16.86
CA THR A 138 0.82 -0.64 17.17
C THR A 138 -0.49 -0.05 16.68
N LEU A 139 -1.11 -0.77 15.75
CA LEU A 139 -2.20 -0.32 14.90
C LEU A 139 -3.29 -1.37 14.89
N GLN A 140 -4.53 -0.94 14.86
CA GLN A 140 -5.66 -1.80 14.58
C GLN A 140 -6.37 -1.31 13.33
N ILE A 141 -6.59 -2.22 12.38
CA ILE A 141 -7.30 -1.93 11.13
C ILE A 141 -8.57 -2.77 11.13
N SER A 142 -9.73 -2.12 11.10
CA SER A 142 -11.03 -2.78 11.15
C SER A 142 -11.78 -2.56 9.84
N SER A 143 -12.25 -3.63 9.19
CA SER A 143 -13.09 -3.56 7.98
C SER A 143 -14.21 -4.59 8.05
N GLY A 144 -15.45 -4.11 8.18
CA GLY A 144 -16.60 -4.98 8.46
C GLY A 144 -16.40 -5.80 9.74
N SER A 145 -16.47 -7.13 9.64
CA SER A 145 -16.20 -8.06 10.74
C SER A 145 -14.72 -8.43 10.91
N SER A 146 -13.84 -7.99 10.00
CA SER A 146 -12.41 -8.28 10.05
C SER A 146 -11.66 -7.23 10.88
N VAL A 147 -10.82 -7.69 11.81
CA VAL A 147 -9.93 -6.82 12.59
C VAL A 147 -8.51 -7.35 12.45
N PHE A 148 -7.59 -6.47 12.06
CA PHE A 148 -6.16 -6.72 11.95
C PHE A 148 -5.44 -5.93 13.01
N LYS A 149 -4.71 -6.60 13.89
CA LYS A 149 -3.77 -5.93 14.79
C LYS A 149 -2.37 -6.10 14.23
N VAL A 150 -1.70 -4.97 14.02
CA VAL A 150 -0.31 -4.93 13.57
C VAL A 150 0.49 -4.23 14.65
N SER A 151 1.58 -4.85 15.05
CA SER A 151 2.54 -4.36 16.04
C SER A 151 3.96 -4.42 15.46
N SER A 152 4.92 -3.82 16.15
CA SER A 152 6.35 -3.97 15.85
C SER A 152 6.86 -5.42 15.90
N SER A 153 6.11 -6.35 16.53
CA SER A 153 6.39 -7.78 16.55
C SER A 153 5.70 -8.57 15.45
N THR A 154 4.87 -7.92 14.62
CA THR A 154 4.17 -8.59 13.52
C THR A 154 5.17 -8.91 12.41
N PRO A 155 5.26 -10.18 11.96
CA PRO A 155 6.16 -10.56 10.88
C PRO A 155 5.89 -9.78 9.58
N ALA A 156 6.92 -9.53 8.79
CA ALA A 156 6.75 -9.02 7.44
C ALA A 156 5.94 -10.02 6.60
N GLY A 157 4.99 -9.52 5.82
CA GLY A 157 4.09 -10.38 5.05
C GLY A 157 2.80 -9.68 4.62
N VAL A 158 2.02 -10.39 3.80
CA VAL A 158 0.73 -9.94 3.26
C VAL A 158 -0.40 -10.59 4.04
N TYR A 159 -1.35 -9.77 4.48
CA TYR A 159 -2.51 -10.16 5.27
C TYR A 159 -3.78 -9.58 4.63
N THR A 160 -4.77 -10.43 4.38
CA THR A 160 -5.98 -10.05 3.62
C THR A 160 -7.25 -10.38 4.40
N SER A 161 -8.28 -9.52 4.30
CA SER A 161 -9.59 -9.70 4.98
C SER A 161 -10.31 -11.02 4.67
N TYR A 162 -9.94 -11.70 3.59
CA TYR A 162 -10.51 -12.99 3.17
C TYR A 162 -9.61 -14.21 3.40
N GLY A 163 -8.47 -14.10 4.11
CA GLY A 163 -7.49 -15.20 4.13
C GLY A 163 -6.53 -15.33 5.31
N LYS A 164 -6.42 -14.36 6.21
CA LYS A 164 -5.65 -14.56 7.45
C LYS A 164 -6.00 -13.53 8.51
N THR A 165 -6.81 -13.93 9.49
CA THR A 165 -6.99 -13.16 10.72
C THR A 165 -5.69 -13.18 11.51
N ILE A 166 -5.02 -12.03 11.70
CA ILE A 166 -3.99 -11.92 12.74
C ILE A 166 -4.72 -11.54 14.03
N ARG A 167 -4.69 -12.44 15.01
CA ARG A 167 -5.07 -12.14 16.38
C ARG A 167 -3.91 -11.51 17.13
#